data_AF-A0AAI8GA72-F1
#
_entry.id   AF-A0AAI8GA72-F1
#
_cell.length_a   1.000
_cell.length_b   1.000
_cell.length_c   1.000
_cell.angle_alpha   90.00
_cell.angle_beta   90.00
_cell.angle_gamma   90.00
#
_symmetry.space_group_name_H-M   'P 1'
#
loop_
_entity.id
_entity.type
_entity.pdbx_description
1 polymer ?
#
loop_
_entity_poly.entity_id
_entity_poly.type
_entity_poly.pdbx_seq_one_letter_code
_entity_poly.pdbx_strand_id
1 'polypeptide(L)'
;MSKDKFNQTADSLFASTAHQELWVNPKGEFFTSENIGSLSLEPGQKLQKFERPEDTPSEEKKVKPIDQKETIANLLKVDTLEGLKPYETDERKAVKAVYNNMLKKLIDNTTVVGATDVTGAKK
;
A
#
# COMPACT_ATOMS: atom_id res chain seq x y z
N MET A 1 -3.97 32.26 16.05
CA MET A 1 -4.33 31.05 15.28
C MET A 1 -4.82 30.00 16.26
N SER A 2 -6.01 29.43 16.06
CA SER A 2 -6.52 28.36 16.95
C SER A 2 -5.75 27.06 16.71
N LYS A 3 -5.53 26.29 17.78
CA LYS A 3 -4.80 25.01 17.76
C LYS A 3 -5.37 24.02 16.73
N ASP A 4 -6.68 24.09 16.50
CA ASP A 4 -7.43 23.30 15.52
C ASP A 4 -6.97 23.53 14.08
N LYS A 5 -6.60 24.77 13.74
CA LYS A 5 -6.15 25.13 12.38
C LYS A 5 -4.74 24.57 12.11
N PHE A 6 -3.91 24.46 13.15
CA PHE A 6 -2.60 23.85 13.03
C PHE A 6 -2.68 22.33 12.88
N ASN A 7 -3.58 21.66 13.61
CA ASN A 7 -3.84 20.23 13.42
C ASN A 7 -4.23 19.91 11.97
N GLN A 8 -5.23 20.61 11.42
CA GLN A 8 -5.69 20.38 10.04
C GLN A 8 -4.58 20.63 8.99
N THR A 9 -3.75 21.64 9.21
CA THR A 9 -2.62 21.94 8.31
C THR A 9 -1.53 20.88 8.44
N ALA A 10 -1.24 20.40 9.65
CA ALA A 10 -0.29 19.32 9.90
C ALA A 10 -0.73 18.02 9.21
N ASP A 11 -2.00 17.63 9.37
CA ASP A 11 -2.59 16.46 8.68
C ASP A 11 -2.44 16.55 7.15
N SER A 12 -2.75 17.72 6.57
CA SER A 12 -2.59 17.92 5.13
C SER A 12 -1.14 17.83 4.68
N LEU A 13 -0.20 18.31 5.49
CA LEU A 13 1.24 18.20 5.21
C LEU A 13 1.71 16.74 5.36
N PHE A 14 1.27 16.01 6.38
CA PHE A 14 1.55 14.58 6.52
C PHE A 14 0.99 13.73 5.38
N ALA A 15 -0.11 14.14 4.74
CA ALA A 15 -0.63 13.46 3.55
C ALA A 15 0.26 13.66 2.31
N SER A 16 1.02 14.75 2.25
CA SER A 16 1.87 15.10 1.10
C SER A 16 3.37 14.90 1.36
N THR A 17 3.78 14.58 2.59
CA THR A 17 5.19 14.36 2.96
C THR A 17 5.39 12.98 3.61
N ALA A 18 6.59 12.40 3.44
CA ALA A 18 6.98 11.18 4.13
C ALA A 18 7.56 11.43 5.54
N HIS A 19 7.51 12.66 6.04
CA HIS A 19 8.05 12.99 7.36
C HIS A 19 7.10 12.52 8.47
N GLN A 20 7.67 11.95 9.53
CA GLN A 20 6.92 11.43 10.68
C GLN A 20 6.58 12.53 11.70
N GLU A 21 7.31 13.63 11.66
CA GLU A 21 7.19 14.74 12.57
C GLU A 21 7.20 16.07 11.82
N LEU A 22 6.35 16.98 12.28
CA LEU A 22 6.29 18.37 11.83
C LEU A 22 6.32 19.27 13.05
N TRP A 23 7.02 20.39 12.93
CA TRP A 23 7.17 21.36 13.98
C TRP A 23 6.57 22.68 13.52
N VAL A 24 5.68 23.28 14.31
CA VAL A 24 5.11 24.59 13.98
C VAL A 24 5.64 25.64 14.94
N ASN A 25 5.95 26.84 14.44
CA ASN A 25 6.22 28.00 15.29
C ASN A 25 4.93 28.76 15.64
N PRO A 26 4.94 29.69 16.61
CA PRO A 26 3.76 30.50 16.95
C PRO A 26 3.24 31.37 15.80
N LYS A 27 4.07 31.64 14.79
CA LYS A 27 3.71 32.39 13.57
C LYS A 27 2.90 31.54 12.57
N GLY A 28 2.88 30.21 12.74
CA GLY A 28 2.15 29.27 11.90
C GLY A 28 2.96 28.70 10.73
N GLU A 29 4.29 28.80 10.78
CA GLU A 29 5.20 28.19 9.82
C GLU A 29 5.53 26.76 10.27
N PHE A 30 5.46 25.81 9.32
CA PHE A 30 5.74 24.39 9.55
C PHE A 30 7.14 24.03 9.06
N PHE A 31 7.81 23.18 9.83
CA PHE A 31 9.16 22.72 9.60
C PHE A 31 9.21 21.20 9.72
N THR A 32 9.99 20.56 8.86
CA THR A 32 10.22 19.09 8.87
C THR A 32 11.33 18.68 9.83
N SER A 33 11.90 19.62 10.58
CA SER A 33 12.96 19.36 11.57
C SER A 33 12.93 20.40 12.68
N GLU A 34 13.07 19.94 13.92
CA GLU A 34 13.12 20.80 15.11
C GLU A 34 14.25 21.83 15.03
N ASN A 35 15.42 21.40 14.53
CA ASN A 35 16.60 22.26 14.43
C ASN A 35 16.37 23.47 13.51
N ILE A 36 15.62 23.28 12.41
CA ILE A 36 15.29 24.36 11.47
C ILE A 36 14.22 25.26 12.07
N GLY A 37 13.18 24.67 12.67
CA GLY A 37 12.13 25.45 13.33
C GLY A 37 12.65 26.30 14.48
N SER A 38 13.67 25.82 15.20
CA SER A 38 14.26 26.51 16.34
C SER A 38 14.97 27.80 15.94
N LEU A 39 15.47 27.89 14.71
CA LEU A 39 16.05 29.12 14.15
C LEU A 39 15.00 30.20 13.87
N SER A 40 13.73 29.82 13.74
CA SER A 40 12.60 30.73 13.52
C SER A 40 11.97 31.22 14.84
N LEU A 41 12.41 30.70 15.99
CA LEU A 41 11.91 31.09 17.30
C LEU A 41 12.54 32.40 17.79
N GLU A 42 11.68 33.27 18.34
CA GLU A 42 12.13 34.40 19.15
C GLU A 42 12.38 33.95 20.61
N PRO A 43 13.15 34.71 21.41
CA PRO A 43 13.42 34.37 22.81
C PRO A 43 12.12 34.13 23.60
N GLY A 44 11.98 32.95 24.19
CA GLY A 44 10.79 32.55 24.98
C GLY A 44 9.68 31.86 24.19
N GLN A 45 9.80 31.75 22.87
CA GLN A 45 8.89 30.94 22.05
C GLN A 45 9.31 29.47 22.06
N LYS A 46 8.34 28.58 21.81
CA LYS A 46 8.57 27.14 21.68
C LYS A 46 7.89 26.63 20.42
N LEU A 47 8.49 25.65 19.78
CA LEU A 47 7.83 24.90 18.71
C LEU A 47 6.76 24.00 19.32
N GLN A 48 5.67 23.82 18.58
CA GLN A 48 4.70 22.78 18.85
C GLN A 48 4.97 21.61 17.90
N LYS A 49 5.26 20.44 18.48
CA LYS A 49 5.43 19.19 17.76
C LYS A 49 4.06 18.66 17.33
N PHE A 50 3.97 18.25 16.07
CA PHE A 50 2.94 17.38 15.56
C PHE A 50 3.60 16.09 15.13
N GLU A 51 3.03 14.98 15.57
CA GLU A 51 3.42 13.66 15.14
C GLU A 51 2.33 13.15 14.22
N ARG A 52 2.74 12.43 13.18
CA ARG A 52 1.79 11.76 12.32
C ARG A 52 0.98 10.81 13.20
N PRO A 53 -0.36 10.93 13.26
CA PRO A 53 -1.16 10.00 14.04
C PRO A 53 -0.90 8.58 13.51
N GLU A 54 -0.55 7.66 14.40
CA GLU A 54 -0.35 6.23 14.10
C GLU A 54 -1.65 5.51 13.68
N ASP A 55 -2.75 6.24 13.51
CA ASP A 55 -4.05 5.72 13.12
C ASP A 55 -4.46 6.23 11.73
N THR A 56 -3.72 5.76 10.74
CA THR A 56 -4.28 5.35 9.46
C THR A 56 -3.26 4.40 8.86
N PRO A 57 -3.67 3.21 8.38
CA PRO A 57 -2.78 2.29 7.70
C PRO A 57 -2.17 3.07 6.54
N SER A 58 -0.93 3.52 6.72
CA SER A 58 -0.12 3.98 5.62
C SER A 58 -0.10 2.78 4.69
N GLU A 59 -0.83 2.90 3.60
CA GLU A 59 -0.75 1.98 2.47
C GLU A 59 0.60 2.13 1.75
N GLU A 60 1.60 2.72 2.41
CA GLU A 60 2.88 2.03 2.50
C GLU A 60 2.68 0.66 3.14
N LYS A 61 2.17 -0.27 2.32
CA LYS A 61 2.76 -1.59 2.26
C LYS A 61 4.26 -1.34 2.36
N LYS A 62 4.81 -1.54 3.57
CA LYS A 62 6.08 -2.22 3.72
C LYS A 62 5.94 -3.35 2.73
N VAL A 63 6.52 -3.15 1.55
CA VAL A 63 7.01 -4.23 0.73
C VAL A 63 8.09 -4.83 1.62
N LYS A 64 7.67 -5.57 2.65
CA LYS A 64 8.37 -6.77 3.04
C LYS A 64 8.62 -7.43 1.70
N PRO A 65 9.88 -7.72 1.32
CA PRO A 65 10.10 -8.53 0.14
C PRO A 65 9.16 -9.71 0.32
N ILE A 66 8.09 -9.77 -0.48
CA ILE A 66 6.98 -10.71 -0.24
C ILE A 66 7.70 -12.06 -0.17
N ASP A 67 7.69 -12.69 1.00
CA ASP A 67 8.51 -13.87 1.20
C ASP A 67 8.11 -14.84 0.09
N GLN A 68 9.07 -15.46 -0.60
CA GLN A 68 8.76 -16.29 -1.76
C GLN A 68 7.67 -17.32 -1.44
N LYS A 69 7.62 -17.78 -0.19
CA LYS A 69 6.57 -18.67 0.33
C LYS A 69 5.19 -18.01 0.40
N GLU A 70 5.12 -16.75 0.81
CA GLU A 70 3.87 -15.98 0.88
C GLU A 70 3.34 -15.64 -0.52
N THR A 71 4.22 -15.28 -1.47
CA THR A 71 3.83 -15.07 -2.87
C THR A 71 3.25 -16.36 -3.46
N ILE A 72 3.90 -17.50 -3.24
CA ILE A 72 3.41 -18.80 -3.71
C ILE A 72 2.07 -19.16 -3.05
N ALA A 73 1.93 -18.93 -1.73
CA ALA A 73 0.68 -19.20 -1.02
C ALA A 73 -0.49 -18.36 -1.53
N ASN A 74 -0.24 -17.09 -1.87
CA ASN A 74 -1.26 -16.22 -2.47
C ASN A 74 -1.60 -16.67 -3.90
N LEU A 75 -0.59 -17.03 -4.69
CA LEU A 75 -0.77 -17.49 -6.06
C LEU A 75 -1.57 -18.80 -6.13
N LEU A 76 -1.40 -19.71 -5.17
CA LEU A 76 -2.19 -20.94 -5.06
C LEU A 76 -3.67 -20.72 -4.67
N LYS A 77 -4.02 -19.55 -4.14
CA LYS A 77 -5.40 -19.16 -3.81
C LYS A 77 -6.11 -18.42 -4.94
N VAL A 78 -5.41 -18.17 -6.05
CA VAL A 78 -5.98 -17.46 -7.20
C VAL A 78 -6.86 -18.41 -8.01
N ASP A 79 -8.16 -18.15 -8.06
CA ASP A 79 -9.12 -18.94 -8.84
C ASP A 79 -9.48 -18.31 -10.20
N THR A 80 -8.86 -17.19 -10.59
CA THR A 80 -9.17 -16.48 -11.85
C THR A 80 -7.92 -16.04 -12.61
N LEU A 81 -8.01 -15.99 -13.95
CA LEU A 81 -6.92 -15.53 -14.81
C LEU A 81 -6.52 -14.07 -14.51
N GLU A 82 -7.50 -13.24 -14.12
CA GLU A 82 -7.23 -11.84 -13.75
C GLU A 82 -6.44 -11.72 -12.45
N GLY A 83 -6.66 -12.62 -11.49
CA GLY A 83 -5.88 -12.66 -10.25
C GLY A 83 -4.44 -13.14 -10.43
N LEU A 84 -4.11 -13.74 -11.59
CA LEU A 84 -2.75 -14.20 -11.91
C LEU A 84 -1.88 -13.07 -12.50
N LYS A 85 -2.46 -12.10 -13.21
CA LYS A 85 -1.74 -10.95 -13.82
C LYS A 85 -0.69 -10.27 -12.92
N PRO A 86 -0.95 -9.98 -11.62
CA PRO A 86 0.04 -9.33 -10.78
C PRO A 86 1.32 -10.15 -10.52
N TYR A 87 1.33 -11.45 -10.84
CA TYR A 87 2.47 -12.34 -10.65
C TYR A 87 3.20 -12.69 -11.96
N GLU A 88 2.73 -12.21 -13.11
CA GLU A 88 3.34 -12.49 -14.42
C GLU A 88 4.77 -11.93 -14.54
N THR A 89 5.00 -10.77 -13.93
CA THR A 89 6.29 -10.08 -13.93
C THR A 89 7.24 -10.58 -12.85
N ASP A 90 6.85 -11.58 -12.04
CA ASP A 90 7.70 -12.13 -10.98
C ASP A 90 8.78 -13.08 -11.57
N GLU A 91 10.04 -12.64 -11.52
CA GLU A 91 11.17 -13.36 -12.12
C GLU A 91 11.68 -14.53 -11.26
N ARG A 92 11.14 -14.74 -10.06
CA ARG A 92 11.61 -15.79 -9.15
C ARG A 92 11.21 -17.15 -9.69
N LYS A 93 12.20 -18.02 -9.94
CA LYS A 93 12.02 -19.35 -10.56
C LYS A 93 10.89 -20.18 -9.93
N ALA A 94 10.77 -20.16 -8.60
CA ALA A 94 9.71 -20.89 -7.90
C ALA A 94 8.33 -20.28 -8.09
N VAL A 95 8.19 -18.94 -8.03
CA VAL A 95 6.91 -18.25 -8.25
C VAL A 95 6.44 -18.47 -9.68
N LYS A 96 7.34 -18.35 -10.66
CA LYS A 96 7.04 -18.58 -12.08
C LYS A 96 6.61 -20.03 -12.37
N ALA A 97 7.19 -21.01 -11.68
CA ALA A 97 6.77 -22.41 -11.79
C ALA A 97 5.33 -22.62 -11.30
N VAL A 98 4.96 -22.01 -10.17
CA VAL A 98 3.60 -22.09 -9.63
C VAL A 98 2.60 -21.29 -10.49
N TYR A 99 3.00 -20.10 -10.98
CA TYR A 99 2.22 -19.29 -11.92
C TYR A 99 1.80 -20.09 -13.15
N ASN A 100 2.76 -20.73 -13.82
CA ASN A 100 2.48 -21.53 -15.03
C ASN A 100 1.56 -22.72 -14.73
N ASN A 101 1.71 -23.34 -13.55
CA ASN A 101 0.84 -24.45 -13.13
C ASN A 101 -0.60 -23.97 -12.91
N MET A 102 -0.79 -22.88 -12.16
CA MET A 102 -2.10 -22.28 -11.93
C MET A 102 -2.74 -21.78 -13.23
N LEU A 103 -1.97 -21.12 -14.09
CA LEU A 103 -2.43 -20.66 -15.40
C LEU A 103 -2.97 -21.83 -16.23
N LYS A 104 -2.20 -22.93 -16.32
CA LYS A 104 -2.63 -24.13 -17.03
C LYS A 104 -3.89 -24.73 -16.40
N LYS A 105 -3.97 -24.84 -15.08
CA LYS A 105 -5.14 -25.36 -14.36
C LYS A 105 -6.40 -24.52 -14.61
N LEU A 106 -6.28 -23.20 -14.61
CA LEU A 106 -7.40 -22.30 -14.85
C LEU A 106 -7.86 -22.34 -16.32
N ILE A 107 -6.92 -22.40 -17.27
CA ILE A 107 -7.25 -22.58 -18.69
C ILE A 107 -7.93 -23.94 -18.93
N ASP A 108 -7.39 -25.02 -18.35
CA ASP A 108 -7.96 -26.37 -18.46
C ASP A 108 -9.37 -26.43 -17.85
N ASN A 109 -9.56 -25.88 -16.65
CA ASN A 109 -10.89 -25.73 -16.03
C ASN A 109 -11.85 -24.90 -16.91
N THR A 110 -11.38 -23.80 -17.52
CA THR A 110 -12.21 -23.00 -18.43
C THR A 110 -12.62 -23.82 -19.66
N THR A 111 -11.72 -24.66 -20.17
CA THR A 111 -11.97 -25.54 -21.32
C THR A 111 -12.96 -26.66 -20.97
N VAL A 112 -12.90 -27.20 -19.75
CA VAL A 112 -13.83 -28.22 -19.25
C VAL A 112 -15.25 -27.66 -19.08
N VAL A 113 -15.42 -26.43 -18.58
CA VAL A 113 -16.75 -25.80 -18.44
C VAL A 113 -17.34 -25.44 -19.81
N GLY A 114 -16.52 -25.12 -20.81
CA GLY A 114 -16.95 -24.90 -22.19
C GLY A 114 -17.35 -26.18 -22.95
N ALA A 115 -16.98 -27.37 -22.46
CA ALA A 115 -17.27 -28.64 -23.13
C ALA A 115 -18.53 -29.35 -22.62
N THR A 116 -19.18 -28.86 -21.55
CA THR A 116 -20.42 -29.46 -21.02
C THR A 116 -21.72 -28.96 -21.63
N ASP A 117 -21.70 -28.01 -22.57
CA ASP A 117 -22.90 -27.59 -23.31
C ASP A 117 -22.94 -28.14 -24.75
N VAL A 118 -22.61 -29.41 -24.91
CA VAL A 118 -23.11 -30.20 -26.04
C VAL A 118 -23.44 -31.59 -25.52
N THR A 119 -24.70 -31.82 -25.20
CA THR A 119 -25.52 -32.93 -25.72
C THR A 119 -26.72 -33.15 -24.81
N GLY A 120 -27.92 -32.80 -25.29
CA GLY A 120 -29.12 -33.53 -24.91
C GLY A 120 -30.31 -32.70 -24.43
N ALA A 121 -31.00 -32.04 -25.37
CA ALA A 121 -32.44 -31.82 -25.22
C ALA A 121 -33.13 -32.09 -26.57
N LYS A 122 -33.34 -33.38 -26.83
CA LYS A 122 -34.42 -33.85 -27.71
C LYS A 122 -35.76 -33.41 -27.09
N LYS A 123 -36.57 -32.66 -27.83
CA LYS A 123 -37.95 -33.05 -28.16
C LYS A 123 -38.56 -32.11 -29.20
#